data_AF-A0A397TZG9-F1
#
_entry.id   AF-A0A397TZG9-F1
#
_cell.length_a   1.000
_cell.length_b   1.000
_cell.length_c   1.000
_cell.angle_alpha   90.00
_cell.angle_beta   90.00
_cell.angle_gamma   90.00
#
_symmetry.space_group_name_H-M   'P 1'
#
loop_
_entity.id
_entity.type
_entity.pdbx_description
1 polymer ?
#
loop_
_entity_poly.entity_id
_entity_poly.type
_entity_poly.pdbx_seq_one_letter_code
_entity_poly.pdbx_strand_id
1 'polypeptide(L)' 'MCINSCLAFTEEFIEDTRCQICGKSRYDSKENPRKFAIYFLLIPQLRIQYSDPTRAIQLRYHANYN' A
#
# COMPACT_ATOMS: atom_id res chain seq x y z
N MET A 1 -4.58 6.59 4.91
CA MET A 1 -5.13 5.33 5.45
C MET A 1 -5.53 5.54 6.90
N CYS A 2 -6.50 4.78 7.44
CA CYS A 2 -6.77 4.78 8.87
C CYS A 2 -5.54 4.31 9.68
N ILE A 3 -5.32 4.87 10.87
CA ILE A 3 -4.20 4.49 11.75
C ILE A 3 -4.20 2.99 12.09
N ASN A 4 -5.39 2.41 12.22
CA ASN A 4 -5.61 0.99 12.49
C ASN A 4 -5.71 0.14 11.21
N SER A 5 -5.39 0.70 10.04
CA SER A 5 -5.47 0.03 8.73
C SER A 5 -6.86 -0.51 8.34
N CYS A 6 -7.93 -0.04 8.97
CA CYS A 6 -9.29 -0.53 8.68
C CYS A 6 -9.75 -0.23 7.24
N LEU A 7 -9.40 0.97 6.73
CA LEU A 7 -9.72 1.42 5.38
C LEU A 7 -8.68 2.41 4.85
N ALA A 8 -8.67 2.55 3.52
CA ALA A 8 -7.96 3.61 2.82
C ALA A 8 -8.91 4.79 2.56
N PHE A 9 -8.43 6.01 2.81
CA PHE A 9 -9.19 7.25 2.52
C PHE A 9 -8.97 7.61 1.04
N THR A 10 -9.55 6.81 0.17
CA THR A 10 -9.45 6.89 -1.31
C THR A 10 -10.84 6.73 -1.90
N GLU A 11 -11.04 7.13 -3.16
CA GLU A 11 -12.31 6.99 -3.88
C GLU A 11 -13.50 7.51 -3.06
N GLU A 12 -14.43 6.62 -2.68
CA GLU A 12 -15.64 6.95 -1.91
C GLU A 12 -15.35 7.55 -0.52
N PHE A 13 -14.16 7.33 0.04
CA PHE A 13 -13.74 7.84 1.35
C PHE A 13 -12.76 9.02 1.25
N ILE A 14 -12.64 9.67 0.08
CA ILE A 14 -11.64 10.72 -0.13
C ILE A 14 -11.88 11.97 0.72
N GLU A 15 -13.16 12.31 0.95
CA GLU A 15 -13.57 13.46 1.77
C GLU A 15 -13.72 13.13 3.26
N ASP A 16 -13.60 11.84 3.63
CA ASP A 16 -13.75 11.42 5.01
C ASP A 16 -12.58 11.89 5.87
N THR A 17 -12.92 12.54 6.98
CA THR A 17 -11.98 12.98 8.03
C THR A 17 -11.87 11.96 9.18
N ARG A 18 -12.78 10.98 9.23
CA ARG A 18 -12.81 9.92 10.24
C ARG A 18 -13.06 8.58 9.57
N CYS A 19 -12.47 7.52 10.14
CA CYS A 19 -12.71 6.17 9.65
C CYS A 19 -14.13 5.70 10.00
N GLN A 20 -14.92 5.32 8.99
CA GLN A 20 -16.28 4.79 9.17
C GLN A 20 -16.33 3.49 9.99
N ILE A 21 -15.23 2.74 10.06
CA ILE A 21 -15.17 1.44 10.77
C ILE A 21 -14.82 1.60 12.25
N CYS A 22 -13.77 2.38 12.57
CA CYS A 22 -13.27 2.50 13.95
C CYS A 22 -13.39 3.91 14.56
N GLY A 23 -13.97 4.86 13.83
CA GLY A 23 -14.20 6.23 14.27
C GLY A 23 -12.94 7.07 14.49
N LYS A 24 -11.73 6.54 14.25
CA LYS A 24 -10.49 7.31 14.46
C LYS A 24 -10.34 8.42 13.42
N SER A 25 -9.85 9.57 13.88
CA SER A 25 -9.49 10.70 13.00
C SER A 25 -8.40 10.31 12.01
N ARG A 26 -8.56 10.76 10.76
CA ARG A 26 -7.58 10.71 9.68
C ARG A 26 -6.36 11.58 9.97
N TYR A 27 -6.57 12.72 10.61
CA TYR A 27 -5.56 13.73 10.88
C TYR A 27 -5.19 13.80 12.37
N ASP A 28 -3.96 14.22 12.66
CA ASP A 28 -3.50 14.54 14.01
C ASP A 28 -3.92 15.95 14.46
N SER A 29 -3.48 16.39 15.64
CA SER A 29 -3.80 17.71 16.18
C SER A 29 -3.16 18.87 15.40
N LYS A 30 -2.24 18.59 14.49
CA LYS A 30 -1.58 19.56 13.60
C LYS A 30 -2.10 19.45 12.16
N GLU A 31 -3.25 18.78 11.97
CA GLU A 31 -3.88 18.53 10.67
C GLU A 31 -3.03 17.70 9.69
N ASN A 32 -2.01 16.98 10.17
CA ASN A 32 -1.23 16.07 9.32
C ASN A 32 -1.93 14.71 9.21
N PRO A 33 -1.97 14.08 8.02
CA PRO A 33 -2.44 12.71 7.90
C PRO A 33 -1.65 11.76 8.80
N ARG A 34 -2.35 11.00 9.64
CA ARG A 34 -1.71 10.11 10.62
C ARG A 34 -1.03 8.89 9.98
N LYS A 35 -1.45 8.52 8.76
CA LYS A 35 -0.88 7.40 8.02
C LYS A 35 -1.04 7.60 6.52
N PHE A 36 0.08 7.56 5.81
CA PHE A 36 0.14 7.61 4.36
C PHE A 36 0.22 6.19 3.79
N ALA A 37 -0.38 5.99 2.63
CA ALA A 37 -0.11 4.82 1.79
C ALA A 37 0.69 5.33 0.59
N ILE A 38 1.85 4.72 0.34
CA ILE A 38 2.66 5.03 -0.83
C ILE A 38 2.32 4.00 -1.89
N TYR A 39 1.98 4.48 -3.09
CA TYR A 39 1.75 3.62 -4.24
C TYR A 39 3.00 3.59 -5.12
N PHE A 40 3.53 2.39 -5.36
CA PHE A 40 4.60 2.16 -6.31
C PHE A 40 4.03 1.45 -7.53
N LEU A 41 4.40 1.90 -8.73
CA LEU A 41 4.01 1.22 -9.96
C LEU A 41 4.62 -0.18 -10.00
N LEU A 42 3.78 -1.20 -10.05
CA LEU A 42 4.24 -2.58 -9.98
C LEU A 42 5.10 -2.98 -11.19
N ILE A 43 4.69 -2.59 -12.41
CA ILE A 43 5.39 -2.96 -13.66
C ILE A 43 6.88 -2.58 -13.66
N PRO A 44 7.28 -1.31 -13.41
CA PRO A 44 8.69 -0.95 -13.39
C PRO A 44 9.47 -1.66 -12.28
N GLN A 45 8.85 -1.87 -11.11
CA GLN A 45 9.48 -2.62 -10.02
C GLN A 45 9.75 -4.07 -10.43
N LEU A 46 8.79 -4.72 -11.08
CA LEU A 46 8.97 -6.06 -11.62
C LEU A 46 10.05 -6.09 -12.72
N ARG A 47 10.08 -5.13 -13.65
CA ARG A 47 11.14 -5.05 -14.67
C ARG A 47 12.53 -4.97 -14.05
N ILE A 48 12.70 -4.16 -13.01
CA ILE A 48 13.97 -4.06 -12.27
C ILE A 48 14.31 -5.41 -11.64
N GLN A 49 13.37 -6.04 -10.94
CA GLN A 49 13.63 -7.33 -10.28
C GLN A 49 13.95 -8.46 -11.26
N TYR A 50 13.33 -8.50 -12.44
CA TYR A 50 13.59 -9.51 -13.46
C TYR A 50 14.81 -9.19 -14.34
N SER A 51 15.36 -7.98 -14.26
CA SER A 51 16.60 -7.62 -14.95
C SER A 51 17.84 -8.24 -14.29
N ASP A 52 17.78 -8.57 -13.00
CA ASP A 52 18.82 -9.34 -12.31
C ASP A 52 18.60 -10.85 -12.50
N PRO A 53 19.53 -11.58 -13.14
CA PRO A 53 19.35 -13.01 -13.44
C PRO A 53 19.18 -13.89 -12.19
N THR A 54 19.91 -13.60 -11.12
CA THR A 54 19.85 -14.36 -9.86
C THR A 54 18.48 -14.19 -9.22
N ARG A 55 17.98 -12.96 -9.16
CA ARG A 55 16.67 -12.62 -8.64
C ARG A 55 15.55 -13.20 -9.48
N ALA A 56 15.67 -13.17 -10.80
CA ALA A 56 14.70 -13.73 -11.72
C ALA A 56 14.51 -15.24 -11.52
N ILE A 57 15.59 -15.99 -11.22
CA ILE A 57 15.51 -17.42 -10.88
C ILE A 57 14.73 -17.62 -9.58
N GLN A 58 15.04 -16.85 -8.53
CA GLN A 58 14.36 -16.94 -7.24
C GLN A 58 12.86 -16.65 -7.34
N LEU A 59 12.47 -15.65 -8.13
CA LEU A 59 11.08 -15.24 -8.30
C LEU A 59 10.21 -16.30 -9.01
N ARG A 60 10.83 -17.28 -9.69
CA ARG A 60 10.13 -18.39 -10.36
C ARG A 60 9.90 -19.60 -9.46
N TYR A 61 10.31 -19.58 -8.20
CA TYR A 61 10.21 -20.72 -7.29
C TYR A 61 8.81 -21.35 -7.27
N HIS A 62 7.77 -20.55 -7.01
CA HIS A 62 6.40 -21.07 -6.96
C HIS A 62 5.89 -21.56 -8.31
N ALA A 63 6.35 -21.01 -9.44
CA ALA A 63 5.96 -21.52 -10.75
C ALA A 63 6.58 -22.89 -11.06
N ASN A 64 7.74 -23.18 -10.46
CA ASN A 64 8.50 -24.40 -10.74
C ASN A 64 8.26 -25.53 -9.72
N TYR A 65 7.80 -25.19 -8.51
CA TYR A 65 7.74 -26.13 -7.37
C TYR A 65 6.41 -26.14 -6.61
N ASN A 66 5.37 -25.39 -7.05
CA ASN A 66 3.99 -25.59 -6.62
C ASN A 66 3.19 -26.35 -7.68
#